data_AF-A0A973BDY8-F1
#
_entry.id   AF-A0A973BDY8-F1
#
_cell.length_a   1.000
_cell.length_b   1.000
_cell.length_c   1.000
_cell.angle_alpha   90.00
_cell.angle_beta   90.00
_cell.angle_gamma   90.00
#
_symmetry.space_group_name_H-M   'P 1'
#
loop_
_entity.id
_entity.type
_entity.pdbx_description
1 polymer ?
#
loop_
_entity_poly.entity_id
_entity_poly.type
_entity_poly.pdbx_seq_one_letter_code
_entity_poly.pdbx_strand_id
1 'polypeptide(L)'
;MHSVPEGAARLEIEGSPMGELGLNKIFGALLALALVVMGLREVSMIVFGGGHHHHKEYESLNAWAESNFKGYRVNIAEVGGAGEVIEEIYDLGALLLGADLARGERSFKAKCASCHTIEQGGSNGTGPNLYATMGAAKQSHSSFSYSGALNNTDGDWSWENMDAWLENPGSYARGTSMAFAGLKRDDERASVLAYLASYSPDAPAQPEPLPEVTEEGDAEEAAGDLSETDETVIDGGEASAAEDAAIEAEAAADQAIEEAADAGAGAIAEATEAAVSVVETVTDATDEAADEVTEAVETVTDIVEEETTPEE
;
A
#
# COMPACT_ATOMS: atom_id res chain seq x y z
N MET A 1 67.73 56.20 9.73
CA MET A 1 66.90 55.35 8.84
C MET A 1 66.65 54.07 9.63
N HIS A 2 65.49 53.75 10.20
CA HIS A 2 64.10 54.09 9.93
C HIS A 2 63.33 54.17 11.26
N SER A 3 62.44 55.16 11.39
CA SER A 3 61.49 55.30 12.50
C SER A 3 60.31 54.35 12.34
N VAL A 4 59.85 53.76 13.45
CA VAL A 4 58.56 53.07 13.55
C VAL A 4 57.58 54.03 14.24
N PRO A 5 56.37 54.29 13.70
CA PRO A 5 55.38 55.10 14.38
C PRO A 5 54.52 54.26 15.34
N GLU A 6 54.39 54.75 16.58
CA GLU A 6 53.36 54.34 17.53
C GLU A 6 51.99 54.85 17.08
N GLY A 7 51.02 53.95 16.96
CA GLY A 7 49.66 54.28 16.53
C GLY A 7 48.67 53.19 16.88
N ALA A 8 48.48 52.94 18.18
CA ALA A 8 47.40 52.08 18.66
C ALA A 8 46.10 52.92 18.74
N ALA A 9 45.24 52.81 17.73
CA ALA A 9 43.89 53.32 17.78
C ALA A 9 43.06 52.42 18.71
N ARG A 10 42.80 52.90 19.93
CA ARG A 10 41.83 52.33 20.86
C ARG A 10 40.43 52.69 20.35
N LEU A 11 39.75 51.74 19.72
CA LEU A 11 38.31 51.85 19.42
C LEU A 11 37.55 51.74 20.75
N GLU A 12 37.22 52.88 21.34
CA GLU A 12 36.20 52.98 22.37
C GLU A 12 34.84 52.74 21.71
N ILE A 13 34.31 51.53 21.86
CA ILE A 13 32.91 51.23 21.54
C ILE A 13 32.07 51.87 22.64
N GLU A 14 31.64 53.10 22.37
CA GLU A 14 30.72 53.87 23.20
C GLU A 14 29.36 53.18 23.18
N GLY A 15 29.14 52.29 24.15
CA GLY A 15 27.86 51.64 24.38
C GLY A 15 26.86 52.64 24.93
N SER A 16 26.10 53.31 24.05
CA SER A 16 24.94 54.11 24.44
C SER A 16 23.98 53.23 25.26
N PRO A 17 23.63 53.59 26.50
CA PRO A 17 22.66 52.82 27.28
C PRO A 17 21.33 52.88 26.55
N MET A 18 20.91 51.76 25.96
CA MET A 18 19.59 51.65 25.35
C MET A 18 18.55 51.90 26.45
N GLY A 19 17.90 53.07 26.40
CA GLY A 19 16.87 53.44 27.37
C GLY A 19 15.74 52.40 27.42
N GLU A 20 15.00 52.36 28.52
CA GLU A 20 13.94 51.36 28.79
C GLU A 20 12.92 51.20 27.64
N LEU A 21 12.70 52.24 26.82
CA LEU A 21 11.89 52.17 25.60
C LEU A 21 12.52 51.35 24.46
N GLY A 22 13.85 51.34 24.33
CA GLY A 22 14.58 50.53 23.36
C GLY A 22 14.59 49.05 23.72
N LEU A 23 14.73 48.75 25.02
CA LEU A 23 14.70 47.39 25.53
C LEU A 23 13.32 46.74 25.32
N ASN A 24 12.22 47.44 25.61
CA ASN A 24 10.87 46.94 25.36
C ASN A 24 10.57 46.71 23.87
N LYS A 25 11.14 47.51 22.97
CA LYS A 25 11.03 47.30 21.52
C LYS A 25 11.82 46.07 21.06
N ILE A 26 13.00 45.83 21.63
CA ILE A 26 13.80 44.63 21.33
C ILE A 26 13.08 43.38 21.83
N PHE A 27 12.58 43.39 23.07
CA PHE A 27 11.79 42.28 23.59
C PHE A 27 10.51 42.05 22.78
N GLY A 28 9.81 43.13 22.38
CA GLY A 28 8.64 43.02 21.52
C GLY A 28 8.96 42.41 20.15
N ALA A 29 10.06 42.80 19.51
CA ALA A 29 10.49 42.24 18.23
C ALA A 29 10.89 40.76 18.36
N LEU A 30 11.59 40.38 19.43
CA LEU A 30 11.95 38.99 19.70
C LEU A 30 10.72 38.12 19.96
N LEU A 31 9.74 38.64 20.72
CA LEU A 31 8.52 37.91 21.05
C LEU A 31 7.61 37.76 19.82
N ALA A 32 7.50 38.80 18.99
CA ALA A 32 6.78 38.72 17.71
C ALA A 32 7.43 37.71 16.76
N LEU A 33 8.76 37.71 16.65
CA LEU A 33 9.49 36.72 15.84
C LEU A 33 9.28 35.30 16.37
N ALA A 34 9.35 35.10 17.68
CA ALA A 34 9.12 33.80 18.31
C ALA A 34 7.69 33.28 18.06
N LEU A 35 6.67 34.15 18.15
CA LEU A 35 5.29 33.78 17.85
C LEU A 35 5.07 33.44 16.39
N VAL A 36 5.72 34.15 15.46
CA VAL A 36 5.65 33.81 14.03
C VAL A 36 6.30 32.46 13.76
N VAL A 37 7.47 32.18 14.32
CA VAL A 37 8.15 30.87 14.17
C VAL A 37 7.32 29.74 14.78
N MET A 38 6.75 29.95 15.96
CA MET A 38 5.88 28.97 16.62
C MET A 38 4.58 28.75 15.83
N GLY A 39 3.95 29.82 15.35
CA GLY A 39 2.73 29.74 14.54
C GLY A 39 2.95 29.04 13.19
N LEU A 40 4.04 29.36 12.49
CA LEU A 40 4.40 28.68 11.24
C LEU A 40 4.72 27.20 11.47
N ARG A 41 5.38 26.85 12.58
CA ARG A 41 5.62 25.44 12.96
C ARG A 41 4.32 24.69 13.19
N GLU A 42 3.35 25.29 13.89
CA GLU A 42 2.09 24.62 14.20
C GLU A 42 1.18 24.49 12.97
N VAL A 43 1.11 25.52 12.13
CA VAL A 43 0.43 25.44 10.84
C VAL A 43 1.10 24.41 9.93
N SER A 44 2.44 24.33 9.96
CA SER A 44 3.17 23.28 9.24
C SER A 44 2.87 21.88 9.78
N MET A 45 2.64 21.71 11.08
CA MET A 45 2.22 20.41 11.63
C MET A 45 0.76 20.08 11.31
N ILE A 46 -0.13 21.06 11.21
CA ILE A 46 -1.52 20.82 10.81
C ILE A 46 -1.62 20.45 9.33
N VAL A 47 -0.83 21.10 8.47
CA VAL A 47 -0.86 20.88 7.02
C VAL A 47 0.01 19.69 6.58
N PHE A 48 1.15 19.46 7.25
CA PHE A 48 2.14 18.44 6.86
C PHE A 48 2.49 17.43 7.96
N GLY A 49 1.98 17.60 9.18
CA GLY A 49 2.31 16.78 10.36
C GLY A 49 1.24 15.72 10.66
N GLY A 50 0.91 14.90 9.66
CA GLY A 50 0.32 13.59 9.89
C GLY A 50 1.39 12.62 10.39
N GLY A 51 1.60 12.58 11.71
CA GLY A 51 2.29 11.48 12.38
C GLY A 51 3.78 11.72 12.71
N HIS A 52 4.05 12.11 13.96
CA HIS A 52 5.32 11.79 14.59
C HIS A 52 5.12 11.39 16.05
N HIS A 53 5.11 10.08 16.28
CA HIS A 53 5.25 9.49 17.62
C HIS A 53 6.70 9.63 18.09
N HIS A 54 6.87 10.21 19.27
CA HIS A 54 8.14 10.31 19.97
C HIS A 54 8.57 8.94 20.53
N HIS A 55 9.73 8.45 20.09
CA HIS A 55 10.46 7.30 20.65
C HIS A 55 10.93 7.58 22.10
N LYS A 56 10.90 6.56 22.99
CA LYS A 56 12.09 6.05 23.71
C LYS A 56 11.90 4.62 24.25
N GLU A 57 12.91 3.79 23.95
CA GLU A 57 13.50 2.70 24.74
C GLU A 57 12.79 1.33 24.92
N TYR A 58 13.42 0.31 24.30
CA TYR A 58 13.36 -1.14 24.56
C TYR A 58 11.99 -1.77 24.82
N GLU A 59 11.00 -1.45 23.99
CA GLU A 59 9.83 -2.30 23.91
C GLU A 59 10.23 -3.67 23.33
N SER A 60 9.98 -4.71 24.13
CA SER A 60 10.41 -6.09 23.92
C SER A 60 10.10 -6.60 22.50
N LEU A 61 10.81 -7.63 22.02
CA LEU A 61 10.47 -8.31 20.76
C LEU A 61 8.97 -8.63 20.64
N ASN A 62 8.29 -8.82 21.78
CA ASN A 62 6.85 -9.04 21.85
C ASN A 62 6.07 -7.77 21.46
N ALA A 63 6.49 -6.57 21.81
CA ALA A 63 5.82 -5.33 21.40
C ALA A 63 6.00 -5.03 19.91
N TRP A 64 7.18 -5.35 19.33
CA TRP A 64 7.38 -5.32 17.89
C TRP A 64 6.52 -6.40 17.19
N ALA A 65 6.44 -7.60 17.75
CA ALA A 65 5.57 -8.64 17.21
C ALA A 65 4.07 -8.28 17.36
N GLU A 66 3.66 -7.69 18.47
CA GLU A 66 2.30 -7.24 18.74
C GLU A 66 1.88 -6.06 17.85
N SER A 67 2.82 -5.19 17.46
CA SER A 67 2.53 -4.06 16.56
C SER A 67 2.57 -4.45 15.08
N ASN A 68 3.33 -5.47 14.70
CA ASN A 68 3.53 -5.89 13.30
C ASN A 68 2.80 -7.18 12.91
N PHE A 69 2.39 -8.02 13.88
CA PHE A 69 1.60 -9.25 13.67
C PHE A 69 0.27 -9.15 14.42
N LYS A 70 -0.59 -8.22 14.01
CA LYS A 70 -1.91 -7.97 14.62
C LYS A 70 -2.82 -9.21 14.68
N GLY A 71 -2.57 -10.26 13.89
CA GLY A 71 -3.42 -11.46 13.80
C GLY A 71 -3.04 -12.69 14.64
N TYR A 72 -1.83 -12.78 15.22
CA TYR A 72 -1.45 -13.97 16.02
C TYR A 72 -1.69 -13.74 17.52
N ARG A 73 -2.95 -13.75 17.95
CA ARG A 73 -3.29 -13.83 19.39
C ARG A 73 -4.15 -15.06 19.68
N VAL A 74 -3.61 -15.99 20.47
CA VAL A 74 -4.42 -16.88 21.31
C VAL A 74 -4.49 -16.20 22.68
N ASN A 75 -5.57 -15.46 22.94
CA ASN A 75 -5.81 -14.90 24.27
C ASN A 75 -6.60 -15.91 25.10
N ILE A 76 -5.96 -16.49 26.14
CA ILE A 76 -6.72 -17.02 27.28
C ILE A 76 -7.15 -15.81 28.10
N ALA A 77 -8.45 -15.56 28.15
CA ALA A 77 -9.06 -14.39 28.77
C ALA A 77 -8.70 -14.24 30.26
N GLU A 78 -8.39 -13.02 30.69
CA GLU A 78 -8.73 -12.57 32.04
C GLU A 78 -9.79 -11.46 31.94
N VAL A 79 -10.77 -11.59 32.82
CA VAL A 79 -12.13 -11.06 32.76
C VAL A 79 -12.20 -9.54 32.98
N GLY A 80 -12.99 -8.85 32.16
CA GLY A 80 -13.81 -7.72 32.61
C GLY A 80 -13.77 -6.45 31.77
N GLY A 81 -14.78 -6.26 30.92
CA GLY A 81 -15.09 -4.95 30.33
C GLY A 81 -16.08 -5.05 29.17
N ALA A 82 -17.37 -4.86 29.45
CA ALA A 82 -18.47 -5.00 28.50
C ALA A 82 -18.46 -3.88 27.43
N GLY A 83 -18.29 -4.32 26.19
CA GLY A 83 -18.44 -3.59 24.94
C GLY A 83 -17.95 -4.52 23.84
N GLU A 84 -18.87 -5.13 23.11
CA GLU A 84 -18.54 -6.09 22.05
C GLU A 84 -17.87 -5.35 20.89
N VAL A 85 -16.54 -5.33 20.93
CA VAL A 85 -15.72 -5.13 19.75
C VAL A 85 -15.66 -6.49 19.09
N ILE A 86 -16.47 -6.71 18.06
CA ILE A 86 -16.19 -7.80 17.11
C ILE A 86 -14.94 -7.33 16.37
N GLU A 87 -13.78 -7.64 16.93
CA GLU A 87 -12.50 -7.47 16.25
C GLU A 87 -12.50 -8.50 15.13
N GLU A 88 -12.70 -8.05 13.89
CA GLU A 88 -12.56 -8.87 12.71
C GLU A 88 -11.15 -9.47 12.73
N ILE A 89 -11.09 -10.78 13.00
CA ILE A 89 -9.83 -11.49 13.11
C ILE A 89 -9.26 -11.58 11.70
N TYR A 90 -8.10 -10.98 11.49
CA TYR A 90 -7.38 -11.10 10.23
C TYR A 90 -6.92 -12.56 10.02
N ASP A 91 -7.61 -13.28 9.13
CA ASP A 91 -7.31 -14.65 8.76
C ASP A 91 -6.67 -14.72 7.37
N LEU A 92 -5.34 -14.77 7.35
CA LEU A 92 -4.56 -14.91 6.12
C LEU A 92 -4.86 -16.23 5.39
N GLY A 93 -5.19 -17.31 6.12
CA GLY A 93 -5.53 -18.60 5.51
C GLY A 93 -6.83 -18.52 4.72
N ALA A 94 -7.86 -17.88 5.28
CA ALA A 94 -9.12 -17.63 4.58
C ALA A 94 -8.94 -16.74 3.35
N LEU A 95 -8.15 -15.66 3.46
CA LEU A 95 -7.84 -14.77 2.33
C LEU A 95 -7.10 -15.50 1.21
N LEU A 96 -6.15 -16.39 1.54
CA LEU A 96 -5.40 -17.17 0.56
C LEU A 96 -6.25 -18.23 -0.13
N LEU A 97 -7.29 -18.77 0.52
CA LEU A 97 -8.26 -19.66 -0.12
C LEU A 97 -9.09 -18.93 -1.20
N GLY A 98 -9.39 -17.66 -0.97
CA GLY A 98 -10.09 -16.78 -1.92
C GLY A 98 -9.19 -16.08 -2.94
N ALA A 99 -7.88 -16.35 -2.93
CA ALA A 99 -6.92 -15.64 -3.78
C ALA A 99 -7.08 -15.98 -5.27
N ASP A 100 -7.08 -14.96 -6.13
CA ASP A 100 -7.12 -15.11 -7.58
C ASP A 100 -5.72 -14.90 -8.20
N LEU A 101 -5.18 -15.95 -8.82
CA LEU A 101 -3.88 -15.90 -9.49
C LEU A 101 -3.83 -14.90 -10.65
N ALA A 102 -4.94 -14.73 -11.40
CA ALA A 102 -4.99 -13.79 -12.51
C ALA A 102 -4.97 -12.34 -12.00
N ARG A 103 -5.74 -12.05 -10.93
CA ARG A 103 -5.65 -10.76 -10.22
C ARG A 103 -4.24 -10.52 -9.68
N GLY A 104 -3.64 -11.53 -9.06
CA GLY A 104 -2.27 -11.47 -8.55
C GLY A 104 -1.23 -11.15 -9.63
N GLU A 105 -1.34 -11.80 -10.80
CA GLU A 105 -0.50 -11.52 -11.97
C GLU A 105 -0.67 -10.08 -12.47
N ARG A 106 -1.91 -9.60 -12.59
CA ARG A 106 -2.20 -8.22 -13.00
C ARG A 106 -1.59 -7.21 -12.03
N SER A 107 -1.82 -7.38 -10.73
CA SER A 107 -1.23 -6.51 -9.69
C SER A 107 0.30 -6.56 -9.70
N PHE A 108 0.89 -7.74 -9.89
CA PHE A 108 2.34 -7.88 -10.01
C PHE A 108 2.89 -7.10 -11.22
N LYS A 109 2.27 -7.25 -12.39
CA LYS A 109 2.67 -6.52 -13.59
C LYS A 109 2.58 -5.01 -13.40
N ALA A 110 1.47 -4.53 -12.86
CA ALA A 110 1.24 -3.11 -12.64
C ALA A 110 2.18 -2.51 -11.58
N LYS A 111 2.43 -3.22 -10.47
CA LYS A 111 3.04 -2.64 -9.26
C LYS A 111 4.47 -3.11 -8.98
N CYS A 112 4.90 -4.23 -9.54
CA CYS A 112 6.18 -4.87 -9.21
C CYS A 112 7.11 -5.02 -10.42
N ALA A 113 6.57 -5.27 -11.61
CA ALA A 113 7.37 -5.66 -12.78
C ALA A 113 8.31 -4.56 -13.32
N SER A 114 8.06 -3.29 -12.98
CA SER A 114 8.98 -2.19 -13.31
C SER A 114 10.34 -2.32 -12.62
N CYS A 115 10.39 -3.01 -11.48
CA CYS A 115 11.58 -3.14 -10.65
C CYS A 115 12.07 -4.58 -10.54
N HIS A 116 11.19 -5.56 -10.68
CA HIS A 116 11.46 -6.97 -10.46
C HIS A 116 11.13 -7.81 -11.69
N THR A 117 11.94 -8.86 -11.92
CA THR A 117 11.58 -9.96 -12.82
C THR A 117 11.10 -11.15 -11.98
N ILE A 118 10.27 -12.05 -12.54
CA ILE A 118 9.74 -13.21 -11.80
C ILE A 118 10.12 -14.56 -12.41
N GLU A 119 10.54 -14.58 -13.67
CA GLU A 119 10.92 -15.80 -14.35
C GLU A 119 12.20 -16.42 -13.80
N GLN A 120 12.30 -17.75 -13.89
CA GLN A 120 13.50 -18.49 -13.46
C GLN A 120 14.73 -18.00 -14.21
N GLY A 121 15.75 -17.58 -13.45
CA GLY A 121 16.99 -17.06 -14.03
C GLY A 121 16.86 -15.66 -14.63
N GLY A 122 15.76 -14.95 -14.36
CA GLY A 122 15.59 -13.55 -14.72
C GLY A 122 16.67 -12.66 -14.11
N SER A 123 16.93 -11.52 -14.76
CA SER A 123 17.93 -10.55 -14.30
C SER A 123 17.44 -9.77 -13.09
N ASN A 124 18.39 -9.39 -12.22
CA ASN A 124 18.17 -8.32 -11.24
C ASN A 124 18.07 -6.96 -11.97
N GLY A 125 17.23 -6.07 -11.46
CA GLY A 125 17.07 -4.69 -11.92
C GLY A 125 17.20 -3.71 -10.76
N THR A 126 16.23 -2.81 -10.63
CA THR A 126 16.08 -1.95 -9.44
C THR A 126 15.87 -2.80 -8.18
N GLY A 127 15.10 -3.88 -8.30
CA GLY A 127 14.95 -4.93 -7.31
C GLY A 127 15.57 -6.26 -7.77
N PRO A 128 15.71 -7.25 -6.86
CA PRO A 128 16.14 -8.60 -7.22
C PRO A 128 15.11 -9.31 -8.10
N ASN A 129 15.53 -10.34 -8.84
CA ASN A 129 14.59 -11.33 -9.38
C ASN A 129 13.82 -12.00 -8.24
N LEU A 130 12.52 -12.28 -8.46
CA LEU A 130 11.61 -12.80 -7.44
C LEU A 130 11.26 -14.28 -7.61
N TYR A 131 11.86 -14.97 -8.57
CA TYR A 131 11.70 -16.42 -8.70
C TYR A 131 12.20 -17.13 -7.44
N ALA A 132 11.43 -18.11 -6.95
CA ALA A 132 11.76 -18.86 -5.73
C ALA A 132 11.94 -17.99 -4.47
N THR A 133 11.21 -16.87 -4.36
CA THR A 133 11.28 -16.00 -3.18
C THR A 133 10.46 -16.56 -2.01
N MET A 134 9.26 -17.09 -2.26
CA MET A 134 8.41 -17.60 -1.18
C MET A 134 9.08 -18.80 -0.50
N GLY A 135 9.19 -18.74 0.83
CA GLY A 135 9.89 -19.73 1.65
C GLY A 135 11.42 -19.61 1.69
N ALA A 136 12.03 -18.80 0.82
CA ALA A 136 13.47 -18.62 0.84
C ALA A 136 13.90 -17.71 2.01
N ALA A 137 15.14 -17.92 2.46
CA ALA A 137 15.79 -16.99 3.38
C ALA A 137 15.76 -15.58 2.78
N LYS A 138 15.46 -14.59 3.63
CA LYS A 138 15.52 -13.20 3.20
C LYS A 138 16.95 -12.87 2.75
N GLN A 139 17.07 -11.95 1.80
CA GLN A 139 18.34 -11.54 1.18
C GLN A 139 19.16 -12.68 0.53
N SER A 140 18.52 -13.76 0.07
CA SER A 140 19.19 -14.95 -0.48
C SER A 140 19.86 -14.75 -1.84
N HIS A 141 19.46 -13.74 -2.64
CA HIS A 141 20.08 -13.51 -3.94
C HIS A 141 21.45 -12.82 -3.77
N SER A 142 22.50 -13.62 -3.71
CA SER A 142 23.88 -13.15 -3.46
C SER A 142 24.42 -12.15 -4.48
N SER A 143 23.80 -12.06 -5.67
CA SER A 143 24.18 -11.11 -6.73
C SER A 143 23.46 -9.76 -6.63
N PHE A 144 22.53 -9.59 -5.68
CA PHE A 144 21.82 -8.34 -5.45
C PHE A 144 22.35 -7.63 -4.20
N SER A 145 22.44 -6.29 -4.25
CA SER A 145 22.88 -5.47 -3.13
C SER A 145 21.68 -4.98 -2.33
N TYR A 146 21.35 -5.68 -1.24
CA TYR A 146 20.24 -5.31 -0.37
C TYR A 146 20.52 -4.07 0.48
N SER A 147 19.45 -3.38 0.86
CA SER A 147 19.52 -2.27 1.82
C SER A 147 20.03 -2.75 3.18
N GLY A 148 20.71 -1.87 3.92
CA GLY A 148 21.13 -2.18 5.29
C GLY A 148 19.95 -2.51 6.20
N ALA A 149 18.78 -1.91 5.98
CA ALA A 149 17.56 -2.21 6.73
C ALA A 149 17.13 -3.66 6.51
N LEU A 150 17.03 -4.10 5.26
CA LEU A 150 16.61 -5.46 4.96
C LEU A 150 17.66 -6.47 5.40
N ASN A 151 18.97 -6.21 5.21
CA ASN A 151 20.05 -7.10 5.69
C ASN A 151 20.05 -7.36 7.21
N ASN A 152 19.38 -6.53 8.00
CA ASN A 152 19.24 -6.73 9.44
C ASN A 152 17.93 -7.46 9.82
N THR A 153 17.14 -7.88 8.83
CA THR A 153 15.89 -8.62 9.03
C THR A 153 16.14 -10.09 8.70
N ASP A 154 16.22 -10.91 9.75
CA ASP A 154 16.45 -12.35 9.65
C ASP A 154 15.15 -13.14 9.30
N GLY A 155 15.34 -14.42 9.00
CA GLY A 155 14.29 -15.39 8.75
C GLY A 155 13.96 -15.58 7.26
N ASP A 156 12.86 -16.27 7.01
CA ASP A 156 12.42 -16.64 5.67
C ASP A 156 11.21 -15.80 5.23
N TRP A 157 10.98 -15.74 3.92
CA TRP A 157 9.76 -15.20 3.33
C TRP A 157 8.59 -16.18 3.49
N SER A 158 8.13 -16.38 4.73
CA SER A 158 6.86 -17.06 5.01
C SER A 158 5.67 -16.26 4.47
N TRP A 159 4.49 -16.88 4.45
CA TRP A 159 3.24 -16.20 4.06
C TRP A 159 3.02 -14.93 4.88
N GLU A 160 3.15 -15.00 6.20
CA GLU A 160 2.97 -13.87 7.11
C GLU A 160 4.03 -12.79 6.92
N ASN A 161 5.29 -13.19 6.72
CA ASN A 161 6.38 -12.24 6.53
C ASN A 161 6.26 -11.50 5.20
N MET A 162 5.87 -12.20 4.14
CA MET A 162 5.65 -11.57 2.83
C MET A 162 4.38 -10.71 2.85
N ASP A 163 3.32 -11.16 3.51
CA ASP A 163 2.09 -10.40 3.70
C ASP A 163 2.37 -9.05 4.39
N ALA A 164 3.01 -9.08 5.55
CA ALA A 164 3.38 -7.85 6.28
C ALA A 164 4.38 -6.97 5.50
N TRP A 165 5.29 -7.58 4.74
CA TRP A 165 6.21 -6.84 3.86
C TRP A 165 5.48 -6.12 2.74
N LEU A 166 4.56 -6.80 2.06
CA LEU A 166 3.78 -6.22 0.97
C LEU A 166 2.77 -5.20 1.47
N GLU A 167 2.21 -5.35 2.67
CA GLU A 167 1.29 -4.36 3.26
C GLU A 167 1.97 -3.00 3.46
N ASN A 168 3.19 -3.00 4.02
CA ASN A 168 3.95 -1.77 4.24
C ASN A 168 5.47 -2.03 4.38
N PRO A 169 6.24 -2.01 3.26
CA PRO A 169 7.66 -2.31 3.29
C PRO A 169 8.48 -1.35 4.16
N GLY A 170 8.09 -0.07 4.15
CA GLY A 170 8.76 0.99 4.91
C GLY A 170 8.60 0.83 6.42
N SER A 171 7.49 0.26 6.87
CA SER A 171 7.26 -0.05 8.29
C SER A 171 7.89 -1.38 8.68
N TYR A 172 7.79 -2.39 7.81
CA TYR A 172 8.37 -3.72 8.03
C TYR A 172 9.91 -3.68 8.15
N ALA A 173 10.60 -3.01 7.22
CA ALA A 173 12.04 -2.77 7.31
C ALA A 173 12.34 -1.28 7.14
N ARG A 174 12.33 -0.54 8.25
CA ARG A 174 12.58 0.90 8.29
C ARG A 174 13.95 1.24 7.68
N GLY A 175 13.92 2.03 6.60
CA GLY A 175 15.10 2.40 5.82
C GLY A 175 15.39 1.45 4.65
N THR A 176 14.43 0.60 4.27
CA THR A 176 14.51 -0.17 3.03
C THR A 176 14.67 0.74 1.82
N SER A 177 15.44 0.27 0.83
CA SER A 177 15.60 0.95 -0.46
C SER A 177 14.46 0.67 -1.43
N MET A 178 13.53 -0.22 -1.09
CA MET A 178 12.34 -0.47 -1.89
C MET A 178 11.33 0.68 -1.71
N ALA A 179 11.26 1.56 -2.70
CA ALA A 179 10.34 2.70 -2.72
C ALA A 179 8.93 2.25 -3.17
N PHE A 180 8.24 1.52 -2.30
CA PHE A 180 6.90 1.02 -2.54
C PHE A 180 5.99 1.34 -1.34
N ALA A 181 4.79 1.86 -1.62
CA ALA A 181 3.83 2.27 -0.58
C ALA A 181 3.15 1.08 0.13
N GLY A 182 3.13 -0.08 -0.54
CA GLY A 182 2.47 -1.30 -0.08
C GLY A 182 1.11 -1.56 -0.74
N LEU A 183 0.61 -2.78 -0.58
CA LEU A 183 -0.69 -3.27 -1.01
C LEU A 183 -1.65 -3.24 0.19
N LYS A 184 -2.54 -2.24 0.22
CA LYS A 184 -3.46 -2.01 1.36
C LYS A 184 -4.69 -2.89 1.35
N ARG A 185 -5.08 -3.38 0.17
CA ARG A 185 -6.21 -4.28 0.01
C ARG A 185 -5.76 -5.71 0.28
N ASP A 186 -6.46 -6.37 1.19
CA ASP A 186 -6.07 -7.69 1.70
C ASP A 186 -6.27 -8.78 0.64
N ASP A 187 -7.36 -8.70 -0.13
CA ASP A 187 -7.64 -9.58 -1.26
C ASP A 187 -6.61 -9.45 -2.40
N GLU A 188 -6.21 -8.21 -2.71
CA GLU A 188 -5.16 -7.93 -3.69
C GLU A 188 -3.83 -8.54 -3.22
N ARG A 189 -3.47 -8.32 -1.94
CA ARG A 189 -2.22 -8.80 -1.37
C ARG A 189 -2.17 -10.33 -1.31
N ALA A 190 -3.25 -10.99 -0.89
CA ALA A 190 -3.40 -12.44 -0.92
C ALA A 190 -3.24 -13.01 -2.34
N SER A 191 -3.83 -12.34 -3.34
CA SER A 191 -3.69 -12.70 -4.75
C SER A 191 -2.24 -12.59 -5.24
N VAL A 192 -1.52 -11.52 -4.89
CA VAL A 192 -0.09 -11.36 -5.21
C VAL A 192 0.76 -12.41 -4.49
N LEU A 193 0.46 -12.74 -3.23
CA LEU A 193 1.14 -13.80 -2.48
C LEU A 193 1.00 -15.16 -3.18
N ALA A 194 -0.22 -15.52 -3.58
CA ALA A 194 -0.49 -16.75 -4.32
C ALA A 194 0.26 -16.77 -5.66
N TYR A 195 0.28 -15.64 -6.38
CA TYR A 195 1.04 -15.50 -7.62
C TYR A 195 2.55 -15.72 -7.40
N LEU A 196 3.16 -15.06 -6.40
CA LEU A 196 4.58 -15.25 -6.06
C LEU A 196 4.90 -16.71 -5.67
N ALA A 197 3.98 -17.37 -4.96
CA ALA A 197 4.12 -18.77 -4.61
C ALA A 197 4.08 -19.69 -5.84
N SER A 198 3.29 -19.37 -6.87
CA SER A 198 3.26 -20.14 -8.13
C SER A 198 4.62 -20.14 -8.87
N TYR A 199 5.45 -19.12 -8.64
CA TYR A 199 6.83 -19.01 -9.16
C TYR A 199 7.88 -19.47 -8.16
N SER A 200 7.47 -20.11 -7.06
CA SER A 200 8.36 -20.55 -6.00
C SER A 200 8.20 -22.06 -5.77
N PRO A 201 9.09 -22.89 -6.36
CA PRO A 201 8.98 -24.35 -6.28
C PRO A 201 8.97 -24.90 -4.85
N ASP A 202 9.67 -24.21 -3.95
CA ASP A 202 9.80 -24.57 -2.53
C ASP A 202 8.92 -23.71 -1.63
N ALA A 203 7.85 -23.09 -2.17
CA ALA A 203 6.92 -22.31 -1.37
C ALA A 203 6.36 -23.16 -0.19
N PRO A 204 6.26 -22.58 1.01
CA PRO A 204 5.69 -23.28 2.14
C PRO A 204 4.21 -23.58 1.87
N ALA A 205 3.70 -24.66 2.50
CA ALA A 205 2.27 -24.94 2.46
C ALA A 205 1.48 -23.70 2.91
N GLN A 206 0.37 -23.42 2.23
CA GLN A 206 -0.51 -22.33 2.62
C GLN A 206 -1.03 -22.57 4.05
N PRO A 207 -1.14 -21.51 4.87
CA PRO A 207 -1.71 -21.62 6.20
C PRO A 207 -3.17 -22.07 6.08
N GLU A 208 -3.56 -23.00 6.94
CA GLU A 208 -4.97 -23.38 7.06
C GLU A 208 -5.77 -22.19 7.61
N PRO A 209 -6.99 -21.93 7.10
CA PRO A 209 -7.87 -20.92 7.68
C PRO A 209 -8.14 -21.25 9.14
N LEU A 210 -8.32 -20.21 9.95
CA LEU A 210 -8.70 -20.36 11.34
C LEU A 210 -10.06 -21.07 11.41
N PRO A 211 -10.30 -21.93 12.42
CA PRO A 211 -11.59 -22.57 12.58
C PRO A 211 -12.65 -21.49 12.76
N GLU A 212 -13.71 -21.54 11.95
CA GLU A 212 -14.88 -20.69 12.13
C GLU A 212 -15.44 -20.93 13.54
N VAL A 213 -15.35 -19.91 14.38
CA VAL A 213 -16.05 -19.89 15.67
C VAL A 213 -17.54 -19.76 15.39
N THR A 214 -18.16 -20.91 15.15
CA THR A 214 -19.61 -21.02 15.28
C THR A 214 -19.94 -20.88 16.75
N GLU A 215 -20.77 -19.89 17.10
CA GLU A 215 -21.34 -19.65 18.43
C GLU A 215 -22.31 -20.78 18.84
N GLU A 216 -21.93 -22.04 18.66
CA GLU A 216 -22.68 -23.21 19.11
C GLU A 216 -21.68 -24.27 19.60
N GLY A 217 -21.26 -24.16 20.87
CA GLY A 217 -20.24 -25.08 21.36
C GLY A 217 -19.95 -25.12 22.85
N ASP A 218 -20.83 -24.65 23.73
CA ASP A 218 -20.71 -24.91 25.18
C ASP A 218 -22.08 -25.22 25.81
N ALA A 219 -22.71 -26.31 25.35
CA ALA A 219 -23.64 -27.10 26.17
C ALA A 219 -23.89 -28.49 25.56
N GLU A 220 -23.26 -29.48 26.20
CA GLU A 220 -23.85 -30.78 26.52
C GLU A 220 -23.72 -31.95 25.52
N GLU A 221 -22.78 -32.83 25.86
CA GLU A 221 -22.77 -34.24 25.48
C GLU A 221 -24.00 -34.95 26.10
N ALA A 222 -24.99 -35.34 25.28
CA ALA A 222 -25.67 -36.65 25.36
C ALA A 222 -26.85 -36.81 24.37
N ALA A 223 -26.68 -37.78 23.46
CA ALA A 223 -27.68 -38.68 22.87
C ALA A 223 -28.61 -38.21 21.73
N GLY A 224 -28.46 -38.89 20.57
CA GLY A 224 -29.60 -39.50 19.86
C GLY A 224 -29.87 -39.14 18.39
N ASP A 225 -29.27 -39.90 17.47
CA ASP A 225 -29.82 -40.50 16.23
C ASP A 225 -31.15 -39.97 15.61
N LEU A 226 -31.09 -39.28 14.45
CA LEU A 226 -31.63 -39.67 13.12
C LEU A 226 -32.01 -38.48 12.19
N SER A 227 -31.47 -38.60 10.96
CA SER A 227 -31.99 -38.25 9.61
C SER A 227 -32.33 -36.80 9.18
N GLU A 228 -31.54 -36.38 8.18
CA GLU A 228 -31.88 -35.78 6.88
C GLU A 228 -32.51 -34.37 6.72
N THR A 229 -31.86 -33.64 5.79
CA THR A 229 -32.29 -32.54 4.90
C THR A 229 -32.54 -31.17 5.53
N ASP A 230 -31.77 -30.14 5.12
CA ASP A 230 -32.08 -29.32 3.94
C ASP A 230 -30.91 -28.38 3.62
N GLU A 231 -30.66 -28.17 2.32
CA GLU A 231 -29.68 -27.23 1.78
C GLU A 231 -30.22 -25.80 1.85
N THR A 232 -29.41 -24.84 2.31
CA THR A 232 -29.58 -23.44 1.90
C THR A 232 -28.25 -22.79 1.60
N VAL A 233 -28.02 -22.64 0.31
CA VAL A 233 -27.08 -21.76 -0.38
C VAL A 233 -27.16 -20.35 0.20
N ILE A 234 -26.02 -19.77 0.59
CA ILE A 234 -25.88 -18.32 0.75
C ILE A 234 -25.02 -17.81 -0.38
N ASP A 235 -25.71 -17.09 -1.25
CA ASP A 235 -25.24 -16.25 -2.33
C ASP A 235 -24.51 -15.02 -1.76
N GLY A 236 -23.28 -14.81 -2.22
CA GLY A 236 -22.44 -13.66 -1.89
C GLY A 236 -21.68 -13.15 -3.11
N GLY A 237 -22.24 -13.36 -4.31
CA GLY A 237 -21.55 -13.16 -5.58
C GLY A 237 -21.76 -11.82 -6.28
N GLU A 238 -22.50 -10.86 -5.71
CA GLU A 238 -22.89 -9.66 -6.48
C GLU A 238 -22.06 -8.40 -6.23
N ALA A 239 -21.15 -8.39 -5.25
CA ALA A 239 -20.31 -7.20 -4.99
C ALA A 239 -18.96 -7.20 -5.73
N SER A 240 -18.49 -8.33 -6.28
CA SER A 240 -17.20 -8.39 -6.99
C SER A 240 -17.34 -8.17 -8.51
N ALA A 241 -18.49 -8.52 -9.10
CA ALA A 241 -18.64 -8.49 -10.56
C ALA A 241 -18.58 -7.09 -11.16
N ALA A 242 -19.10 -6.07 -10.47
CA ALA A 242 -19.07 -4.68 -10.95
C ALA A 242 -17.66 -4.06 -10.84
N GLU A 243 -16.90 -4.42 -9.80
CA GLU A 243 -15.53 -3.94 -9.60
C GLU A 243 -14.52 -4.70 -10.48
N ASP A 244 -14.77 -6.00 -10.72
CA ASP A 244 -14.04 -6.81 -11.70
C ASP A 244 -14.30 -6.34 -13.14
N ALA A 245 -15.54 -5.93 -13.47
CA ALA A 245 -15.88 -5.39 -14.80
C ALA A 245 -15.26 -4.01 -15.06
N ALA A 246 -15.16 -3.14 -14.04
CA ALA A 246 -14.49 -1.85 -14.15
C ALA A 246 -12.97 -2.01 -14.43
N ILE A 247 -12.33 -2.98 -13.78
CA ILE A 247 -10.90 -3.29 -13.98
C ILE A 247 -10.67 -3.99 -15.33
N GLU A 248 -11.60 -4.84 -15.79
CA GLU A 248 -11.56 -5.42 -17.14
C GLU A 248 -11.75 -4.35 -18.23
N ALA A 249 -12.61 -3.37 -18.01
CA ALA A 249 -12.82 -2.25 -18.94
C ALA A 249 -11.60 -1.32 -19.00
N GLU A 250 -10.96 -1.02 -17.87
CA GLU A 250 -9.73 -0.21 -17.81
C GLU A 250 -8.56 -0.94 -18.50
N ALA A 251 -8.41 -2.25 -18.27
CA ALA A 251 -7.38 -3.06 -18.92
C ALA A 251 -7.60 -3.22 -20.43
N ALA A 252 -8.86 -3.35 -20.88
CA ALA A 252 -9.20 -3.39 -22.30
C ALA A 252 -8.96 -2.04 -22.98
N ALA A 253 -9.20 -0.93 -22.28
CA ALA A 253 -8.90 0.42 -22.76
C ALA A 253 -7.39 0.64 -22.90
N ASP A 254 -6.58 0.24 -21.91
CA ASP A 254 -5.12 0.34 -21.97
C ASP A 254 -4.52 -0.51 -23.09
N GLN A 255 -5.04 -1.74 -23.28
CA GLN A 255 -4.62 -2.60 -24.39
C GLN A 255 -5.01 -2.02 -25.75
N ALA A 256 -6.21 -1.44 -25.87
CA ALA A 256 -6.67 -0.79 -27.10
C ALA A 256 -5.85 0.48 -27.41
N ILE A 257 -5.40 1.23 -26.40
CA ILE A 257 -4.52 2.40 -26.54
C ILE A 257 -3.12 1.97 -27.01
N GLU A 258 -2.57 0.87 -26.46
CA GLU A 258 -1.27 0.33 -26.88
C GLU A 258 -1.31 -0.23 -28.31
N GLU A 259 -2.41 -0.89 -28.71
CA GLU A 259 -2.63 -1.37 -30.08
C GLU A 259 -2.93 -0.24 -31.08
N ALA A 260 -3.63 0.84 -30.66
CA ALA A 260 -3.87 2.04 -31.47
C ALA A 260 -2.59 2.87 -31.69
N ALA A 261 -1.62 2.80 -30.78
CA ALA A 261 -0.31 3.44 -30.95
C ALA A 261 0.55 2.78 -32.05
N ASP A 262 0.25 1.53 -32.44
CA ASP A 262 0.98 0.78 -33.48
C ASP A 262 0.22 0.65 -34.82
N ALA A 263 -1.09 0.94 -34.86
CA ALA A 263 -1.92 0.81 -36.06
C ALA A 263 -2.58 2.14 -36.49
N GLY A 264 -2.19 2.66 -37.66
CA GLY A 264 -2.76 3.90 -38.21
C GLY A 264 -4.28 3.86 -38.46
N ALA A 265 -4.87 5.05 -38.61
CA ALA A 265 -6.28 5.50 -38.58
C ALA A 265 -7.41 4.65 -39.22
N GLY A 266 -7.15 3.46 -39.75
CA GLY A 266 -8.19 2.51 -40.18
C GLY A 266 -8.69 1.55 -39.09
N ALA A 267 -7.91 1.31 -38.02
CA ALA A 267 -8.25 0.34 -36.97
C ALA A 267 -9.12 0.92 -35.82
N ILE A 268 -9.17 2.25 -35.71
CA ILE A 268 -9.89 2.99 -34.67
C ILE A 268 -11.42 2.82 -34.72
N ALA A 269 -12.01 2.52 -35.88
CA ALA A 269 -13.46 2.30 -36.04
C ALA A 269 -13.92 0.91 -35.56
N GLU A 270 -13.05 -0.11 -35.66
CA GLU A 270 -13.36 -1.47 -35.22
C GLU A 270 -13.16 -1.62 -33.71
N ALA A 271 -12.16 -0.92 -33.16
CA ALA A 271 -11.93 -0.82 -31.72
C ALA A 271 -13.05 -0.06 -30.97
N THR A 272 -13.65 0.96 -31.61
CA THR A 272 -14.81 1.67 -31.03
C THR A 272 -16.08 0.82 -31.05
N GLU A 273 -16.31 0.01 -32.09
CA GLU A 273 -17.46 -0.91 -32.14
C GLU A 273 -17.35 -2.02 -31.07
N ALA A 274 -16.13 -2.48 -30.79
CA ALA A 274 -15.86 -3.42 -29.70
C ALA A 274 -16.04 -2.80 -28.31
N ALA A 275 -15.60 -1.56 -28.10
CA ALA A 275 -15.79 -0.84 -26.83
C ALA A 275 -17.27 -0.55 -26.55
N VAL A 276 -18.05 -0.16 -27.58
CA VAL A 276 -19.49 0.08 -27.46
C VAL A 276 -20.26 -1.21 -27.11
N SER A 277 -19.85 -2.36 -27.64
CA SER A 277 -20.42 -3.67 -27.29
C SER A 277 -20.15 -4.08 -25.83
N VAL A 278 -19.03 -3.65 -25.25
CA VAL A 278 -18.71 -3.90 -23.84
C VAL A 278 -19.54 -2.99 -22.93
N VAL A 279 -19.79 -1.74 -23.34
CA VAL A 279 -20.67 -0.82 -22.61
C VAL A 279 -22.15 -1.27 -22.64
N GLU A 280 -22.64 -1.81 -23.77
CA GLU A 280 -24.00 -2.39 -23.84
C GLU A 280 -24.16 -3.65 -22.96
N THR A 281 -23.08 -4.37 -22.65
CA THR A 281 -23.13 -5.54 -21.77
C THR A 281 -22.99 -5.18 -20.29
N VAL A 282 -22.41 -4.02 -19.96
CA VAL A 282 -22.27 -3.51 -18.57
C VAL A 282 -23.51 -2.75 -18.08
N THR A 283 -24.33 -2.20 -18.99
CA THR A 283 -25.52 -1.39 -18.63
C THR A 283 -26.73 -2.19 -18.10
N ASP A 284 -26.67 -3.53 -18.04
CA ASP A 284 -27.73 -4.35 -17.43
C ASP A 284 -27.50 -4.60 -15.91
N ALA A 285 -26.44 -4.03 -15.31
CA ALA A 285 -25.98 -4.45 -13.99
C ALA A 285 -25.85 -3.36 -12.90
N THR A 286 -26.18 -2.08 -13.11
CA THR A 286 -26.65 -1.09 -12.08
C THR A 286 -26.55 0.36 -12.58
N ASP A 287 -27.55 1.19 -12.24
CA ASP A 287 -27.72 2.60 -12.66
C ASP A 287 -26.62 3.57 -12.15
N GLU A 288 -25.78 3.18 -11.19
CA GLU A 288 -24.83 4.10 -10.53
C GLU A 288 -23.42 4.06 -11.14
N ALA A 289 -23.05 2.97 -11.84
CA ALA A 289 -21.81 2.86 -12.61
C ALA A 289 -21.92 3.40 -14.05
N ALA A 290 -23.14 3.68 -14.50
CA ALA A 290 -23.40 4.16 -15.85
C ALA A 290 -22.90 5.60 -16.06
N ASP A 291 -22.98 6.47 -15.06
CA ASP A 291 -22.60 7.89 -15.21
C ASP A 291 -21.09 8.07 -15.39
N GLU A 292 -20.26 7.35 -14.64
CA GLU A 292 -18.78 7.46 -14.71
C GLU A 292 -18.22 6.85 -16.01
N VAL A 293 -18.80 5.72 -16.45
CA VAL A 293 -18.46 5.08 -17.72
C VAL A 293 -18.94 5.92 -18.91
N THR A 294 -20.10 6.58 -18.80
CA THR A 294 -20.59 7.49 -19.85
C THR A 294 -19.69 8.72 -19.99
N GLU A 295 -19.19 9.28 -18.89
CA GLU A 295 -18.26 10.42 -18.90
C GLU A 295 -16.90 10.03 -19.52
N ALA A 296 -16.40 8.82 -19.24
CA ALA A 296 -15.18 8.29 -19.86
C ALA A 296 -15.34 8.07 -21.37
N VAL A 297 -16.50 7.56 -21.80
CA VAL A 297 -16.82 7.34 -23.23
C VAL A 297 -17.04 8.66 -23.97
N GLU A 298 -17.70 9.65 -23.37
CA GLU A 298 -17.82 11.00 -23.93
C GLU A 298 -16.44 11.64 -24.09
N THR A 299 -15.56 11.52 -23.09
CA THR A 299 -14.19 12.06 -23.16
C THR A 299 -13.39 11.44 -24.30
N VAL A 300 -13.47 10.12 -24.49
CA VAL A 300 -12.80 9.43 -25.60
C VAL A 300 -13.40 9.83 -26.95
N THR A 301 -14.72 10.00 -27.02
CA THR A 301 -15.42 10.42 -28.24
C THR A 301 -15.03 11.85 -28.62
N ASP A 302 -14.96 12.77 -27.66
CA ASP A 302 -14.54 14.17 -27.86
C ASP A 302 -13.09 14.26 -28.34
N ILE A 303 -12.18 13.44 -27.78
CA ILE A 303 -10.77 13.37 -28.22
C ILE A 303 -10.67 12.89 -29.68
N VAL A 304 -11.50 11.92 -30.06
CA VAL A 304 -11.55 11.40 -31.44
C VAL A 304 -12.17 12.42 -32.41
N GLU A 305 -13.18 13.18 -31.99
CA GLU A 305 -13.76 14.26 -32.80
C GLU A 305 -12.78 15.44 -32.98
N GLU A 306 -11.99 15.78 -31.95
CA GLU A 306 -10.97 16.84 -32.04
C GLU A 306 -9.84 16.46 -33.01
N GLU A 307 -9.36 15.21 -33.00
CA GLU A 307 -8.29 14.75 -33.92
C GLU A 307 -8.76 14.50 -35.36
N THR A 308 -10.07 14.36 -35.61
CA THR A 308 -10.62 14.07 -36.94
C THR A 308 -11.23 15.27 -37.66
N THR A 309 -11.27 16.46 -37.03
CA THR A 309 -11.68 17.70 -37.69
C THR A 309 -10.51 18.33 -38.47
N PRO A 310 -10.58 18.42 -39.81
CA PRO A 310 -9.54 19.10 -40.57
C PRO A 310 -9.65 20.63 -40.35
N GLU A 311 -8.56 21.28 -39.93
CA GLU A 311 -8.44 22.75 -39.96
C GLU A 311 -8.70 23.25 -41.40
N GLU A 312 -9.73 24.07 -41.60
CA GLU A 312 -9.97 24.83 -42.85
C GLU A 312 -9.00 26.02 -43.01
#